data_AF-A0A959NAD3-F1
#
_entry.id   AF-A0A959NAD3-F1
#
_cell.length_a   1.000
_cell.length_b   1.000
_cell.length_c   1.000
_cell.angle_alpha   90.00
_cell.angle_beta   90.00
_cell.angle_gamma   90.00
#
_symmetry.space_group_name_H-M   'P 1'
#
loop_
_entity.id
_entity.type
_entity.pdbx_description
1 polymer ?
#
loop_
_entity_poly.entity_id
_entity_poly.type
_entity_poly.pdbx_seq_one_letter_code
_entity_poly.pdbx_strand_id
1 'polypeptide(L)'
;MKILIPQAEACGYRNLSKNIMQIIEILKYIEENTNSAFFYTPNIYIEAKCYFFKKPFKVINAKTKAEVENTLAEIDKLSQDPNITGFATIPYEIGYYFQPKEIKKSYLDNTELSFYLYYKDEIEIIDSQNLHFDEIEIIDSQNLHFDEIEKYFNTKNHISNFELDITKKEYVEKITKIKQYITE
;
A
#
# COMPACT_ATOMS: atom_id res chain seq x y z
N MET A 1 -22.68 -9.26 -4.00
CA MET A 1 -21.29 -9.71 -4.22
C MET A 1 -20.53 -9.38 -2.95
N LYS A 2 -20.23 -10.39 -2.12
CA LYS A 2 -19.54 -10.18 -0.83
C LYS A 2 -18.05 -10.09 -1.11
N ILE A 3 -17.48 -8.90 -0.91
CA ILE A 3 -16.03 -8.72 -0.91
C ILE A 3 -15.53 -9.36 0.39
N LEU A 4 -14.90 -10.53 0.26
CA LEU A 4 -14.19 -11.20 1.34
C LEU A 4 -12.87 -10.46 1.54
N ILE A 5 -12.81 -9.59 2.55
CA ILE A 5 -11.55 -9.19 3.16
C ILE A 5 -10.98 -10.49 3.76
N PRO A 6 -9.78 -10.96 3.37
CA PRO A 6 -9.20 -12.15 3.96
C PRO A 6 -9.04 -11.89 5.46
N GLN A 7 -9.78 -12.65 6.28
CA GLN A 7 -9.56 -12.63 7.71
C GLN A 7 -8.12 -13.07 7.97
N ALA A 8 -7.35 -12.18 8.61
CA ALA A 8 -5.95 -12.37 8.98
C ALA A 8 -5.71 -13.52 9.98
N GLU A 9 -6.76 -14.27 10.35
CA GLU A 9 -6.74 -15.32 11.35
C GLU A 9 -6.33 -16.71 10.81
N ALA A 10 -6.23 -16.90 9.49
CA ALA A 10 -5.90 -18.21 8.91
C ALA A 10 -4.40 -18.53 8.82
N CYS A 11 -3.52 -17.58 9.09
CA CYS A 11 -2.08 -17.80 9.03
C CYS A 11 -1.51 -17.85 10.44
N GLY A 12 -1.26 -19.06 10.95
CA GLY A 12 -0.62 -19.29 12.25
C GLY A 12 0.80 -18.73 12.27
N TYR A 13 0.93 -17.46 12.65
CA TYR A 13 2.22 -16.80 12.84
C TYR A 13 2.73 -17.04 14.26
N ARG A 14 3.83 -17.80 14.37
CA ARG A 14 4.64 -17.89 15.58
C ARG A 14 5.81 -16.91 15.47
N ASN A 15 5.96 -16.11 16.53
CA ASN A 15 7.03 -15.15 16.87
C ASN A 15 6.66 -13.68 16.72
N LEU A 16 5.99 -13.17 17.75
CA LEU A 16 6.03 -11.75 18.12
C LEU A 16 7.36 -11.49 18.82
N SER A 17 8.40 -11.10 18.08
CA SER A 17 9.56 -10.47 18.72
C SER A 17 9.15 -9.07 19.18
N LYS A 18 9.31 -8.78 20.48
CA LYS A 18 9.31 -7.42 21.04
C LYS A 18 10.55 -6.65 20.56
N ASN A 19 10.73 -6.51 19.26
CA ASN A 19 11.73 -5.59 18.72
C ASN A 19 11.07 -4.22 18.61
N ILE A 20 11.55 -3.31 19.43
CA ILE A 20 11.32 -1.89 19.29
C ILE A 20 12.13 -1.48 18.06
N MET A 21 11.49 -0.90 17.05
CA MET A 21 12.16 -0.48 15.82
C MET A 21 11.90 1.01 15.59
N GLN A 22 12.95 1.76 15.30
CA GLN A 22 12.79 3.17 14.94
C GLN A 22 12.35 3.26 13.48
N ILE A 23 11.32 4.05 13.20
CA ILE A 23 10.82 4.25 11.83
C ILE A 23 11.92 4.77 10.89
N ILE A 24 12.87 5.56 11.40
CA ILE A 24 14.01 6.07 10.62
C ILE A 24 14.87 4.93 10.08
N GLU A 25 15.10 3.87 10.85
CA GLU A 25 15.87 2.71 10.40
C GLU A 25 15.15 1.96 9.26
N ILE A 26 13.83 1.83 9.37
CA ILE A 26 12.99 1.24 8.32
C ILE A 26 13.07 2.08 7.04
N LEU A 27 12.92 3.40 7.16
CA LEU A 27 12.95 4.31 6.01
C LEU A 27 14.33 4.32 5.32
N LYS A 28 15.42 4.37 6.09
CA LYS A 28 16.80 4.26 5.56
C LYS A 28 17.01 2.94 4.83
N TYR A 29 16.56 1.83 5.42
CA TYR A 29 16.62 0.54 4.73
C TYR A 29 15.88 0.59 3.40
N ILE A 30 14.69 1.21 3.36
CA ILE A 30 13.91 1.31 2.12
C ILE A 30 14.61 2.14 1.04
N GLU A 31 15.20 3.26 1.44
CA GLU A 31 15.98 4.11 0.56
C GLU A 31 17.19 3.37 -0.04
N GLU A 32 17.86 2.55 0.76
CA GLU A 32 19.05 1.80 0.34
C GLU A 32 18.74 0.51 -0.44
N ASN A 33 17.55 -0.06 -0.27
CA ASN A 33 17.18 -1.37 -0.81
C ASN A 33 16.02 -1.26 -1.79
N THR A 34 16.34 -1.26 -3.09
CA THR A 34 15.33 -1.23 -4.16
C THR A 34 14.32 -2.36 -4.01
N ASN A 35 13.06 -2.05 -4.31
CA ASN A 35 11.91 -2.96 -4.24
C ASN A 35 11.47 -3.37 -2.84
N SER A 36 12.14 -2.96 -1.77
CA SER A 36 11.63 -3.11 -0.40
C SER A 36 10.43 -2.18 -0.15
N ALA A 37 9.64 -2.45 0.89
CA ALA A 37 8.47 -1.64 1.20
C ALA A 37 8.09 -1.69 2.69
N PHE A 38 7.45 -0.62 3.16
CA PHE A 38 6.82 -0.57 4.48
C PHE A 38 5.37 -0.14 4.37
N PHE A 39 4.47 -0.99 4.86
CA PHE A 39 3.05 -0.69 4.97
C PHE A 39 2.74 -0.30 6.40
N TYR A 40 2.61 1.00 6.62
CA TYR A 40 2.26 1.57 7.91
C TYR A 40 0.75 1.49 8.16
N THR A 41 0.37 0.97 9.32
CA THR A 41 -0.99 1.07 9.85
C THR A 41 -0.96 1.90 11.12
N PRO A 42 -1.68 3.03 11.23
CA PRO A 42 -1.70 3.82 12.45
C PRO A 42 -2.18 3.05 13.68
N ASN A 43 -1.59 3.33 14.86
CA ASN A 43 -1.93 2.64 16.11
C ASN A 43 -3.33 2.96 16.68
N ILE A 44 -4.12 3.79 15.98
CA ILE A 44 -5.52 4.11 16.33
C ILE A 44 -6.49 2.97 16.04
N TYR A 45 -6.05 1.94 15.31
CA TYR A 45 -6.83 0.74 15.00
C TYR A 45 -6.50 -0.37 16.00
N ILE A 46 -7.52 -1.12 16.42
CA ILE A 46 -7.35 -2.29 17.28
C ILE A 46 -6.48 -3.30 16.53
N GLU A 47 -5.45 -3.84 17.20
CA GLU A 47 -4.48 -4.79 16.63
C GLU A 47 -3.80 -4.28 15.35
N ALA A 48 -3.56 -2.96 15.27
CA ALA A 48 -2.83 -2.35 14.17
C ALA A 48 -1.44 -3.00 14.01
N LYS A 49 -1.18 -3.50 12.80
CA LYS A 49 0.08 -4.11 12.39
C LYS A 49 0.66 -3.37 11.20
N CYS A 50 1.96 -3.13 11.27
CA CYS A 50 2.76 -2.68 10.15
C CYS A 50 3.50 -3.88 9.54
N TYR A 51 3.77 -3.81 8.25
CA TYR A 51 4.46 -4.85 7.51
C TYR A 51 5.69 -4.27 6.83
N PHE A 52 6.86 -4.80 7.17
CA PHE A 52 8.13 -4.41 6.60
C PHE A 52 8.66 -5.52 5.70
N PHE A 53 8.63 -5.27 4.40
CA PHE A 53 9.09 -6.15 3.34
C PHE A 53 10.54 -5.80 2.99
N LYS A 54 11.47 -6.72 3.27
CA LYS A 54 12.91 -6.47 3.17
C LYS A 54 13.44 -6.74 1.77
N LYS A 55 13.64 -8.01 1.39
CA LYS A 55 14.21 -8.36 0.09
C LYS A 55 13.26 -9.28 -0.70
N PRO A 56 12.78 -8.85 -1.86
CA PRO A 56 12.02 -9.75 -2.72
C PRO A 56 12.95 -10.81 -3.31
N PHE A 57 12.49 -12.06 -3.36
CA PHE A 57 13.19 -13.11 -4.12
C PHE A 57 12.83 -13.05 -5.60
N LYS A 58 11.68 -12.45 -5.94
CA LYS A 58 11.21 -12.34 -7.32
C LYS A 58 10.36 -11.08 -7.52
N VAL A 59 10.60 -10.41 -8.64
CA VAL A 59 9.77 -9.32 -9.16
C VAL A 59 9.27 -9.72 -10.53
N ILE A 60 7.96 -9.63 -10.77
CA ILE A 60 7.33 -10.00 -12.04
C ILE A 60 6.59 -8.79 -12.60
N ASN A 61 6.90 -8.43 -13.84
CA ASN A 61 6.35 -7.24 -14.49
C ASN A 61 5.52 -7.62 -15.72
N ALA A 62 4.41 -6.93 -15.94
CA ALA A 62 3.63 -6.98 -17.17
C ALA A 62 3.47 -5.57 -17.75
N LYS A 63 3.83 -5.40 -19.02
CA LYS A 63 3.79 -4.13 -19.76
C LYS A 63 2.76 -4.13 -20.88
N THR A 64 2.24 -5.29 -21.22
CA THR A 64 1.20 -5.44 -22.25
C THR A 64 0.00 -6.23 -21.72
N LYS A 65 -1.15 -6.06 -22.37
CA LYS A 65 -2.37 -6.82 -22.02
C LYS A 65 -2.16 -8.33 -22.02
N ALA A 66 -1.42 -8.85 -23.01
CA ALA A 66 -1.14 -10.28 -23.10
C ALA A 66 -0.24 -10.77 -21.96
N GLU A 67 0.73 -9.94 -21.54
CA GLU A 67 1.60 -10.23 -20.39
C GLU A 67 0.84 -10.19 -19.07
N VAL A 68 -0.16 -9.31 -18.92
CA VAL A 68 -0.97 -9.24 -17.69
C VAL A 68 -1.65 -10.57 -17.40
N GLU A 69 -2.26 -11.21 -18.40
CA GLU A 69 -2.92 -12.52 -18.21
C GLU A 69 -1.92 -13.60 -17.79
N ASN A 70 -0.78 -13.69 -18.48
CA ASN A 70 0.26 -14.66 -18.15
C ASN A 70 0.87 -14.42 -16.76
N THR A 71 1.11 -13.15 -16.42
CA THR A 71 1.66 -12.74 -15.12
C THR A 71 0.68 -13.06 -14.00
N LEU A 72 -0.60 -12.75 -14.17
CA LEU A 72 -1.61 -13.08 -13.16
C LEU A 72 -1.71 -14.60 -12.92
N ALA A 73 -1.65 -15.41 -13.98
CA ALA A 73 -1.64 -16.87 -13.84
C ALA A 73 -0.38 -17.39 -13.13
N GLU A 74 0.79 -16.79 -13.40
CA GLU A 74 2.03 -17.11 -12.70
C GLU A 74 1.97 -16.73 -11.22
N ILE A 75 1.46 -15.54 -10.90
CA ILE A 75 1.28 -15.05 -9.54
C ILE A 75 0.28 -15.92 -8.77
N ASP A 76 -0.83 -16.32 -9.40
CA ASP A 76 -1.84 -17.19 -8.78
C ASP A 76 -1.25 -18.56 -8.42
N LYS A 77 -0.32 -19.08 -9.22
CA LYS A 77 0.40 -20.31 -8.89
C LYS A 77 1.37 -20.12 -7.73
N LEU A 78 2.14 -19.02 -7.73
CA LEU A 78 3.13 -18.73 -6.69
C LEU A 78 2.47 -18.40 -5.34
N SER A 79 1.30 -17.77 -5.34
CA SER A 79 0.55 -17.43 -4.14
C SER A 79 -0.06 -18.64 -3.42
N GLN A 80 -0.11 -19.81 -4.05
CA GLN A 80 -0.53 -21.05 -3.40
C GLN A 80 0.50 -21.56 -2.38
N ASP A 81 1.76 -21.12 -2.47
CA ASP A 81 2.77 -21.47 -1.47
C ASP A 81 2.56 -20.62 -0.21
N PRO A 82 2.24 -21.23 0.95
CA PRO A 82 2.01 -20.50 2.18
C PRO A 82 3.27 -19.80 2.71
N ASN A 83 4.47 -20.09 2.18
CA ASN A 83 5.71 -19.39 2.56
C ASN A 83 6.01 -18.16 1.70
N ILE A 84 5.20 -17.93 0.67
CA ILE A 84 5.34 -16.80 -0.24
C ILE A 84 4.27 -15.77 0.11
N THR A 85 4.68 -14.50 0.15
CA THR A 85 3.77 -13.38 0.30
C THR A 85 4.27 -12.24 -0.57
N GLY A 86 3.38 -11.40 -1.06
CA GLY A 86 3.77 -10.32 -1.94
C GLY A 86 2.73 -9.22 -2.03
N PHE A 87 3.14 -8.12 -2.66
CA PHE A 87 2.26 -7.02 -3.00
C PHE A 87 2.40 -6.68 -4.47
N ALA A 88 1.46 -5.90 -4.99
CA ALA A 88 1.48 -5.44 -6.37
C ALA A 88 1.43 -3.91 -6.41
N THR A 89 2.16 -3.32 -7.36
CA THR A 89 1.94 -1.93 -7.77
C THR A 89 1.07 -1.95 -9.02
N ILE A 90 -0.18 -1.53 -8.85
CA ILE A 90 -1.18 -1.50 -9.91
C ILE A 90 -1.44 -0.03 -10.27
N PRO A 91 -0.98 0.44 -11.45
CA PRO A 91 -1.39 1.73 -11.96
C PRO A 91 -2.91 1.83 -12.03
N TYR A 92 -3.44 3.02 -11.76
CA TYR A 92 -4.88 3.26 -11.74
C TYR A 92 -5.57 2.79 -13.03
N GLU A 93 -4.93 3.01 -14.17
CA GLU A 93 -5.42 2.64 -15.50
C GLU A 93 -5.52 1.11 -15.67
N ILE A 94 -4.59 0.34 -15.10
CA ILE A 94 -4.68 -1.12 -15.06
C ILE A 94 -5.84 -1.58 -14.17
N GLY A 95 -6.25 -0.79 -13.18
CA GLY A 95 -7.43 -1.07 -12.36
C GLY A 95 -8.69 -1.37 -13.19
N TYR A 96 -8.86 -0.71 -14.34
CA TYR A 96 -9.98 -0.95 -15.26
C TYR A 96 -9.95 -2.34 -15.91
N TYR A 97 -8.79 -2.98 -15.99
CA TYR A 97 -8.66 -4.35 -16.50
C TYR A 97 -9.46 -5.36 -15.66
N PHE A 98 -9.55 -5.11 -14.35
CA PHE A 98 -10.25 -5.97 -13.39
C PHE A 98 -11.75 -5.67 -13.30
N GLN A 99 -12.24 -4.62 -13.97
CA GLN A 99 -13.65 -4.25 -14.00
C GLN A 99 -14.45 -5.14 -14.97
N PRO A 100 -15.80 -5.19 -14.83
CA PRO A 100 -16.68 -5.88 -15.78
C PRO A 100 -16.46 -5.45 -17.24
N LYS A 101 -16.76 -6.33 -18.20
CA LYS A 101 -16.46 -6.14 -19.63
C LYS A 101 -17.06 -4.86 -20.21
N GLU A 102 -18.15 -4.39 -19.63
CA GLU A 102 -18.88 -3.18 -19.99
C GLU A 102 -18.10 -1.89 -19.64
N ILE A 103 -17.20 -1.97 -18.66
CA ILE A 103 -16.36 -0.85 -18.17
C ILE A 103 -14.91 -0.98 -18.67
N LYS A 104 -14.51 -2.17 -19.15
CA LYS A 104 -13.17 -2.42 -19.72
C LYS A 104 -12.93 -1.52 -20.93
N LYS A 105 -12.35 -0.36 -20.69
CA LYS A 105 -11.80 0.47 -21.74
C LYS A 105 -10.39 -0.03 -22.11
N SER A 106 -9.98 0.12 -23.37
CA SER A 106 -8.65 -0.30 -23.86
C SER A 106 -7.55 0.70 -23.45
N TYR A 107 -7.21 0.77 -22.17
CA TYR A 107 -6.22 1.73 -21.65
C TYR A 107 -4.87 1.09 -21.25
N LEU A 108 -4.54 -0.07 -21.80
CA LEU A 108 -3.28 -0.77 -21.47
C LEU A 108 -2.07 -0.33 -22.29
N ASP A 109 -2.16 0.78 -23.02
CA ASP A 109 -1.00 1.32 -23.72
C ASP A 109 -0.09 2.01 -22.69
N ASN A 110 1.10 1.45 -22.47
CA ASN A 110 2.18 1.97 -21.61
C ASN A 110 1.95 1.93 -20.09
N THR A 111 1.30 0.90 -19.56
CA THR A 111 1.15 0.72 -18.11
C THR A 111 1.88 -0.53 -17.61
N GLU A 112 2.74 -0.36 -16.59
CA GLU A 112 3.53 -1.44 -15.99
C GLU A 112 2.87 -1.92 -14.68
N LEU A 113 2.43 -3.16 -14.67
CA LEU A 113 2.01 -3.90 -13.48
C LEU A 113 3.23 -4.62 -12.91
N SER A 114 3.52 -4.43 -11.62
CA SER A 114 4.61 -5.15 -10.96
C SER A 114 4.12 -5.89 -9.74
N PHE A 115 4.59 -7.13 -9.58
CA PHE A 115 4.38 -7.95 -8.39
C PHE A 115 5.72 -8.20 -7.71
N TYR A 116 5.75 -8.02 -6.39
CA TYR A 116 6.93 -8.18 -5.55
C TYR A 116 6.67 -9.34 -4.61
N LEU A 117 7.46 -10.41 -4.73
CA LEU A 117 7.28 -11.65 -3.99
C LEU A 117 8.45 -11.87 -3.02
N TYR A 118 8.10 -12.27 -1.81
CA TYR A 118 8.97 -12.41 -0.66
C TYR A 118 8.75 -13.77 -0.02
N TYR A 119 9.82 -14.31 0.55
CA TYR A 119 9.68 -15.38 1.53
C TYR A 119 9.23 -14.78 2.86
N LYS A 120 8.53 -15.56 3.68
CA LYS A 120 8.00 -15.10 4.97
C LYS A 120 9.05 -14.57 5.94
N ASP A 121 10.28 -15.08 5.89
CA ASP A 121 11.41 -14.63 6.71
C ASP A 121 11.96 -13.25 6.28
N GLU A 122 11.67 -12.82 5.05
CA GLU A 122 11.95 -11.48 4.53
C GLU A 122 10.85 -10.46 4.87
N ILE A 123 9.87 -10.85 5.69
CA ILE A 123 8.77 -9.99 6.12
C ILE A 123 8.77 -9.90 7.64
N GLU A 124 8.89 -8.67 8.15
CA GLU A 124 8.77 -8.38 9.56
C GLU A 124 7.40 -7.75 9.85
N ILE A 125 6.67 -8.35 10.79
CA ILE A 125 5.37 -7.85 11.25
C ILE A 125 5.60 -7.13 12.57
N ILE A 126 5.25 -5.86 12.62
CA ILE A 126 5.50 -4.97 13.74
C ILE A 126 4.15 -4.52 14.27
N ASP A 127 3.85 -4.74 15.55
CA ASP A 127 2.68 -4.10 16.16
C ASP A 127 2.89 -2.58 16.13
N SER A 128 1.93 -1.84 15.61
CA SER A 128 2.09 -0.39 15.38
C SER A 128 2.37 0.40 16.65
N GLN A 129 1.97 -0.12 17.81
CA GLN A 129 2.31 0.46 19.13
C GLN A 129 3.80 0.37 19.49
N ASN A 130 4.56 -0.52 18.84
CA ASN A 130 6.00 -0.70 19.06
C ASN A 130 6.85 0.15 18.09
N LEU A 131 6.20 0.94 17.22
CA LEU A 131 6.88 1.80 16.26
C LEU A 131 7.10 3.18 16.89
N HIS A 132 8.37 3.58 16.99
CA HIS A 132 8.76 4.85 17.60
C HIS A 132 9.05 5.91 16.55
N PHE A 133 8.54 7.12 16.80
CA PHE A 133 8.70 8.32 15.96
C PHE A 133 9.49 9.43 16.67
N ASP A 134 10.12 9.11 17.81
CA ASP A 134 10.69 10.08 18.76
C ASP A 134 11.79 10.99 18.18
N GLU A 135 12.38 10.61 17.05
CA GLU A 135 13.43 11.35 16.34
C GLU A 135 12.92 12.14 15.12
N ILE A 136 11.61 12.13 14.86
CA ILE A 136 11.01 12.87 13.75
C ILE A 136 10.54 14.22 14.27
N GLU A 137 11.05 15.28 13.65
CA GLU A 137 10.52 16.63 13.85
C GLU A 137 9.08 16.68 13.31
N ILE A 138 8.13 16.98 14.19
CA ILE A 138 6.74 17.23 13.80
C ILE A 138 6.69 18.61 13.15
N ILE A 139 6.62 18.63 11.82
CA ILE A 139 6.38 19.86 11.07
C ILE A 139 4.87 20.14 11.10
N ASP A 140 4.48 21.30 11.62
CA ASP A 140 3.10 21.77 11.47
C ASP A 140 2.76 21.85 9.98
N SER A 141 1.67 21.18 9.59
CA SER A 141 1.12 21.24 8.24
C SER A 141 0.92 22.65 7.69
N GLN A 142 0.73 23.66 8.56
CA GLN A 142 0.63 25.08 8.17
C GLN A 142 1.95 25.67 7.67
N ASN A 143 3.08 25.06 8.04
CA ASN A 143 4.42 25.43 7.62
C ASN A 143 4.89 24.63 6.38
N LEU A 144 4.08 23.70 5.89
CA LEU A 144 4.34 23.02 4.62
C LEU A 144 3.96 23.96 3.47
N HIS A 145 4.95 24.42 2.72
CA HIS A 145 4.72 25.17 1.49
C HIS A 145 4.29 24.22 0.36
N PHE A 146 2.97 24.09 0.17
CA PHE A 146 2.38 23.28 -0.90
C PHE A 146 2.48 23.92 -2.29
N ASP A 147 2.98 25.15 -2.38
CA ASP A 147 3.13 25.92 -3.62
C ASP A 147 3.95 25.17 -4.68
N GLU A 148 4.86 24.30 -4.25
CA GLU A 148 5.63 23.45 -5.15
C GLU A 148 4.89 22.19 -5.63
N ILE A 149 3.80 21.76 -4.97
CA ILE A 149 3.07 20.54 -5.34
C ILE A 149 2.09 20.82 -6.48
N GLU A 150 1.57 22.04 -6.58
CA GLU A 150 0.68 22.45 -7.68
C GLU A 150 1.31 22.24 -9.06
N LYS A 151 2.65 22.34 -9.18
CA LYS A 151 3.37 22.06 -10.43
C LYS A 151 3.26 20.60 -10.91
N TYR A 152 3.00 19.66 -9.99
CA TYR A 152 2.82 18.24 -10.28
C TYR A 152 1.35 17.86 -10.53
N PHE A 153 0.39 18.66 -10.05
CA PHE A 153 -1.02 18.55 -10.39
C PHE A 153 -1.27 19.20 -11.77
N ASN A 154 -0.80 18.53 -12.82
CA ASN A 154 -1.01 18.96 -14.18
C ASN A 154 -2.52 19.09 -14.47
N THR A 155 -2.97 20.29 -14.81
CA THR A 155 -4.38 20.69 -15.07
C THR A 155 -5.08 19.92 -16.21
N LYS A 156 -4.40 18.95 -16.83
CA LYS A 156 -4.92 18.14 -17.94
C LYS A 156 -5.81 16.96 -17.52
N ASN A 157 -5.79 16.55 -16.26
CA ASN A 157 -6.60 15.43 -15.76
C ASN A 157 -7.73 15.90 -14.84
N HIS A 158 -8.46 16.93 -15.25
CA HIS A 158 -9.62 17.41 -14.52
C HIS A 158 -10.74 16.38 -14.62
N ILE A 159 -10.87 15.53 -13.60
CA ILE A 159 -12.00 14.61 -13.47
C ILE A 159 -13.18 15.43 -12.94
N SER A 160 -14.19 15.65 -13.78
CA SER A 160 -15.49 16.15 -13.35
C SER A 160 -16.42 14.98 -13.05
N ASN A 161 -17.36 15.18 -12.12
CA ASN A 161 -18.37 14.19 -11.68
C ASN A 161 -17.83 13.01 -10.86
N PHE A 162 -17.00 13.30 -9.86
CA PHE A 162 -16.64 12.31 -8.84
C PHE A 162 -17.80 12.13 -7.84
N GLU A 163 -18.48 10.99 -7.88
CA GLU A 163 -19.41 10.59 -6.82
C GLU A 163 -18.63 9.83 -5.75
N LEU A 164 -18.47 10.45 -4.58
CA LEU A 164 -17.93 9.79 -3.41
C LEU A 164 -18.94 8.76 -2.90
N ASP A 165 -18.45 7.61 -2.48
CA ASP A 165 -19.21 6.57 -1.76
C ASP A 165 -19.51 6.97 -0.31
N ILE A 166 -18.95 8.10 0.14
CA ILE A 166 -19.15 8.67 1.47
C ILE A 166 -19.85 10.02 1.38
N THR A 167 -20.69 10.29 2.38
CA THR A 167 -21.29 11.61 2.53
C THR A 167 -20.22 12.63 2.97
N LYS A 168 -20.45 13.90 2.66
CA LYS A 168 -19.61 15.01 3.14
C LYS A 168 -19.45 14.99 4.67
N LYS A 169 -20.50 14.61 5.39
CA LYS A 169 -20.50 14.52 6.86
C LYS A 169 -19.52 13.46 7.34
N GLU A 170 -19.61 12.24 6.79
CA GLU A 170 -18.70 11.14 7.14
C GLU A 170 -17.25 11.45 6.78
N TYR A 171 -17.01 12.12 5.65
CA TYR A 171 -15.67 12.59 5.30
C TYR A 171 -15.13 13.57 6.36
N VAL A 172 -15.90 14.58 6.74
CA VAL A 172 -15.50 15.57 7.76
C VAL A 172 -15.24 14.91 9.12
N GLU A 173 -16.07 13.96 9.54
CA GLU A 173 -15.87 13.21 10.78
C GLU A 173 -14.55 12.41 10.76
N LYS A 174 -14.27 11.71 9.65
CA LYS A 174 -13.01 10.99 9.47
C LYS A 174 -11.80 11.91 9.49
N ILE A 175 -11.85 13.05 8.79
CA ILE A 175 -10.78 14.06 8.79
C ILE A 175 -10.58 14.65 10.19
N THR A 176 -11.67 14.94 10.91
CA THR A 176 -11.60 15.47 12.28
C THR A 176 -10.91 14.49 13.21
N LYS A 177 -11.26 13.20 13.12
CA LYS A 177 -10.61 12.14 13.89
C LYS A 177 -9.11 12.04 13.61
N ILE A 178 -8.70 12.14 12.35
CA ILE A 178 -7.28 12.16 11.96
C ILE A 178 -6.56 13.37 12.54
N LYS A 179 -7.16 14.57 12.45
CA LYS A 179 -6.57 15.80 12.98
C LYS A 179 -6.38 15.77 14.50
N GLN A 180 -7.38 15.27 15.22
CA GLN A 180 -7.29 15.11 16.68
C GLN A 180 -6.10 14.23 17.06
N TYR A 181 -5.91 13.12 16.36
CA TYR A 181 -4.79 12.21 16.58
C TYR A 181 -3.41 12.83 16.30
N ILE A 182 -3.29 13.74 15.33
CA ILE A 182 -2.02 14.40 15.01
C ILE A 182 -1.66 15.49 16.04
N THR A 183 -2.66 16.02 16.76
CA THR A 183 -2.46 17.13 17.71
C THR A 183 -2.14 16.66 19.13
N GLU A 184 -2.37 15.37 19.43
CA GLU A 184 -1.98 14.71 20.69
C GLU A 184 -0.56 14.12 20.58
#